data_AF-A0A1T5C5W2-F1
#
_entry.id   AF-A0A1T5C5W2-F1
#
_cell.length_a   1.000
_cell.length_b   1.000
_cell.length_c   1.000
_cell.angle_alpha   90.00
_cell.angle_beta   90.00
_cell.angle_gamma   90.00
#
_symmetry.space_group_name_H-M   'P 1'
#
loop_
_entity.id
_entity.type
_entity.pdbx_description
1 polymer ?
#
loop_
_entity_poly.entity_id
_entity_poly.type
_entity_poly.pdbx_seq_one_letter_code
_entity_poly.pdbx_strand_id
1 'polypeptide(L)' 'MTIVFLKEYLEDLYEGKTKKHKDFKSNPALVKQYVKTVNKLKSVTRIEQLYQIKSLHYEKKRRKLKR' A
#
# COMPACT_ATOMS: atom_id res chain seq x y z
N MET A 1 -7.76 -4.69 -12.89
CA MET A 1 -7.23 -5.08 -11.57
C MET A 1 -8.02 -4.34 -10.51
N THR A 2 -8.68 -5.08 -9.62
CA THR A 2 -9.51 -4.51 -8.54
C THR A 2 -8.66 -4.43 -7.28
N ILE A 3 -8.58 -3.25 -6.67
CA ILE A 3 -7.89 -3.05 -5.39
C ILE A 3 -8.97 -3.00 -4.30
N VAL A 4 -8.87 -3.89 -3.32
CA VAL A 4 -9.77 -3.91 -2.17
C VAL A 4 -8.97 -3.49 -0.94
N PHE A 5 -9.33 -2.35 -0.35
CA PHE A 5 -8.72 -1.89 0.89
C PHE A 5 -9.43 -2.52 2.09
N LEU A 6 -8.65 -3.04 3.05
CA LEU A 6 -9.20 -3.67 4.25
C LEU A 6 -9.72 -2.65 5.28
N LYS A 7 -9.30 -1.40 5.17
CA LYS A 7 -9.61 -0.32 6.10
C LYS A 7 -9.88 0.95 5.30
N GLU A 8 -10.96 1.65 5.63
CA GLU A 8 -11.40 2.86 4.92
C GLU A 8 -10.33 3.95 4.90
N TYR A 9 -9.61 4.17 6.01
CA TYR A 9 -8.54 5.19 6.02
C TYR A 9 -7.40 4.93 5.02
N LEU A 10 -7.16 3.67 4.64
CA LEU A 10 -6.13 3.31 3.65
C LEU A 10 -6.56 3.64 2.22
N GLU A 11 -7.86 3.56 1.96
CA GLU A 11 -8.49 4.02 0.72
C GLU A 11 -8.49 5.55 0.67
N ASP A 12 -8.93 6.21 1.74
CA ASP A 12 -8.92 7.67 1.85
C ASP A 12 -7.50 8.24 1.66
N LEU A 13 -6.48 7.58 2.20
CA LEU A 13 -5.07 7.91 1.96
C LEU A 13 -4.66 7.78 0.49
N TYR A 14 -5.13 6.72 -0.18
CA TYR A 14 -4.83 6.47 -1.58
C TYR A 14 -5.53 7.48 -2.51
N GLU A 15 -6.79 7.80 -2.22
CA GLU A 15 -7.59 8.78 -2.97
C GLU A 15 -7.22 10.24 -2.66
N GLY A 16 -6.36 10.48 -1.67
CA GLY A 16 -5.94 11.83 -1.29
C GLY A 16 -6.94 12.56 -0.39
N LYS A 17 -7.96 11.87 0.14
CA LYS A 17 -8.95 12.36 1.12
C LYS A 17 -8.35 12.49 2.53
N THR A 18 -7.12 13.00 2.63
CA THR A 18 -6.35 13.16 3.89
C THR A 18 -6.92 14.19 4.88
N LYS A 19 -7.99 14.90 4.50
CA LYS A 19 -8.63 15.94 5.34
C LYS A 19 -9.21 15.40 6.64
N LYS A 20 -9.65 14.13 6.68
CA LYS A 20 -10.28 13.52 7.87
C LYS A 20 -9.29 13.04 8.93
N HIS A 21 -8.03 12.81 8.57
CA HIS A 21 -7.06 12.13 9.43
C HIS A 21 -5.85 13.01 9.72
N LYS A 22 -5.84 13.64 10.91
CA LYS A 22 -4.75 14.53 11.35
C LYS A 22 -3.40 13.79 11.42
N ASP A 23 -3.40 12.49 11.72
CA ASP A 23 -2.19 11.68 11.89
C ASP A 23 -1.38 11.51 10.60
N PHE A 24 -1.98 11.71 9.43
CA PHE A 24 -1.27 11.62 8.15
C PHE A 24 -0.76 12.96 7.64
N LYS A 25 -1.19 14.08 8.23
CA LYS A 25 -0.62 15.41 7.94
C LYS A 25 0.78 15.58 8.50
N SER A 26 1.11 14.90 9.60
CA SER A 26 2.41 14.99 10.25
C SER A 26 3.53 14.33 9.44
N ASN A 27 3.22 13.41 8.52
CA ASN A 27 4.22 12.79 7.65
C ASN A 27 3.74 12.66 6.18
N PRO A 28 3.79 13.75 5.40
CA PRO A 28 3.38 13.73 3.99
C PRO A 28 4.30 12.87 3.11
N ALA A 29 5.57 12.67 3.50
CA ALA A 29 6.50 11.82 2.77
C ALA A 29 6.08 10.35 2.84
N LEU A 30 5.64 9.87 4.01
CA LEU A 30 5.12 8.53 4.21
C LEU A 30 3.86 8.27 3.39
N VAL A 31 2.93 9.23 3.33
CA VAL A 31 1.72 9.14 2.50
C VAL A 31 2.10 9.03 1.01
N LYS A 32 3.03 9.86 0.53
CA LYS A 32 3.52 9.76 -0.86
C LYS A 32 4.15 8.40 -1.14
N GLN A 33 4.95 7.86 -0.22
CA GLN A 33 5.58 6.55 -0.38
C GLN A 33 4.54 5.42 -0.39
N TYR A 34 3.51 5.52 0.43
CA TYR A 34 2.38 4.58 0.43
C TYR A 34 1.69 4.55 -0.94
N VAL A 35 1.27 5.71 -1.45
CA VAL A 35 0.60 5.81 -2.77
C VAL A 35 1.51 5.30 -3.89
N LYS A 36 2.80 5.66 -3.88
CA LYS A 36 3.78 5.13 -4.84
C LYS A 36 3.88 3.61 -4.80
N THR A 37 3.90 3.03 -3.60
CA THR A 37 3.96 1.57 -3.43
C THR A 37 2.70 0.91 -3.98
N VAL A 38 1.51 1.43 -3.67
CA VAL A 38 0.23 0.90 -4.22
C VAL A 38 0.21 0.99 -5.74
N ASN A 39 0.62 2.11 -6.33
CA ASN A 39 0.70 2.26 -7.79
C ASN A 39 1.70 1.29 -8.42
N LYS A 40 2.83 1.03 -7.75
CA LYS A 40 3.80 0.03 -8.18
C LYS A 40 3.19 -1.37 -8.18
N LEU A 41 2.48 -1.74 -7.12
CA LEU A 41 1.73 -3.00 -7.04
C LEU A 41 0.65 -3.10 -8.14
N LYS A 42 -0.02 -2.00 -8.46
CA LYS A 42 -1.02 -1.93 -9.54
C LYS A 42 -0.42 -2.11 -10.94
N SER A 43 0.81 -1.63 -11.16
CA SER A 43 1.51 -1.77 -12.44
C SER A 43 2.08 -3.17 -12.69
N VAL A 44 2.23 -3.97 -11.63
CA VAL A 44 2.79 -5.31 -11.71
C VAL A 44 1.75 -6.28 -12.26
N THR A 45 2.10 -6.98 -13.33
CA THR A 45 1.23 -7.98 -13.96
C THR A 45 1.45 -9.39 -13.43
N ARG A 46 2.66 -9.67 -12.92
CA ARG A 46 3.07 -10.99 -12.40
C ARG A 46 3.71 -10.85 -11.02
N ILE A 47 3.37 -11.76 -10.10
CA ILE A 47 3.89 -11.77 -8.73
C ILE A 47 5.44 -11.86 -8.72
N GLU A 48 6.04 -12.52 -9.71
CA GLU A 48 7.50 -12.65 -9.88
C GLU A 48 8.21 -11.29 -9.92
N GLN A 49 7.58 -10.26 -10.50
CA GLN A 49 8.14 -8.91 -10.55
C GLN A 49 8.25 -8.29 -9.16
N LEU A 50 7.43 -8.71 -8.19
CA LEU A 50 7.52 -8.22 -6.81
C LEU A 50 8.80 -8.68 -6.12
N TYR A 51 9.27 -9.90 -6.41
CA TYR A 51 10.53 -10.41 -5.86
C TYR A 51 11.75 -9.65 -6.40
N GLN A 52 11.65 -9.09 -7.62
CA GLN A 52 12.71 -8.27 -8.21
C GLN A 52 12.82 -6.88 -7.54
N ILE A 53 11.74 -6.40 -6.92
CA ILE A 53 11.71 -5.11 -6.24
C ILE A 53 12.27 -5.28 -4.82
N LYS A 54 13.60 -5.25 -4.68
CA LYS A 54 14.30 -5.40 -3.38
C LYS A 54 13.78 -4.45 -2.29
N SER A 55 13.45 -3.20 -2.65
CA SER A 55 12.95 -2.20 -1.70
C SER A 55 11.55 -2.49 -1.14
N LEU A 56 10.79 -3.41 -1.76
CA LEU A 56 9.49 -3.81 -1.25
C LEU A 56 9.63 -4.82 -0.09
N HIS A 57 10.81 -5.44 0.07
CA HIS A 57 11.05 -6.55 0.99
C HIS A 57 9.90 -7.56 0.93
N TYR A 58 9.50 -7.96 -0.28
CA TYR A 58 8.34 -8.81 -0.50
C TYR A 58 8.57 -10.18 0.14
N GLU A 59 7.74 -10.53 1.12
CA GLU A 59 7.75 -11.84 1.76
C GLU A 59 6.41 -12.55 1.57
N LYS A 60 6.46 -13.81 1.12
CA LYS A 60 5.28 -14.66 1.07
C LYS A 60 4.94 -15.09 2.50
N LYS A 61 3.87 -14.55 3.08
CA LYS A 61 3.38 -14.98 4.40
C LYS A 61 3.08 -16.49 4.38
N ARG A 62 3.86 -17.27 5.14
CA ARG A 62 3.77 -18.75 5.20
C ARG A 62 2.81 -19.28 6.28
N ARG A 63 2.12 -18.41 7.03
CA ARG A 63 1.12 -18.78 8.03
C ARG A 63 -0.11 -17.88 7.92
N LYS A 64 -1.30 -18.47 8.06
CA LYS A 64 -2.54 -17.74 8.32
C LYS A 64 -2.34 -16.93 9.60
N LEU A 65 -2.37 -15.61 9.49
CA LEU A 65 -2.54 -14.75 10.65
C LEU A 65 -3.93 -15.07 11.19
N LYS A 66 -4.01 -15.88 12.26
CA LYS A 66 -5.27 -16.04 13.00
C LYS A 66 -5.62 -14.65 13.52
N ARG A 67 -6.71 -14.09 12.98
CA ARG A 67 -7.40 -12.94 13.57
C ARG A 67 -8.07 -13.38 14.85
#